data_AF-A0A8T7HAJ5-F1
#
_entry.id   AF-A0A8T7HAJ5-F1
#
_cell.length_a   1.000
_cell.length_b   1.000
_cell.length_c   1.000
_cell.angle_alpha   90.00
_cell.angle_beta   90.00
_cell.angle_gamma   90.00
#
_symmetry.space_group_name_H-M   'P 1'
#
loop_
_entity.id
_entity.type
_entity.pdbx_description
1 polymer ?
#
loop_
_entity_poly.entity_id
_entity_poly.type
_entity_poly.pdbx_seq_one_letter_code
_entity_poly.pdbx_strand_id
1 'polypeptide(L)'
;MDVEIHLNKNVDENASIYFNLAKKAKKKLEGAKKALGDSKKELASLEKNEEKFQLEQEIKQEKKQRKKEWYEKFHWFISSEDFLCVGGKDATSNEMIIKKHMEKDDIVFHTDMAGSPFFIVKNGKNATEITLKETAQAVGVYSRAWKLGHASADVFYVKPEQVTKEAQSGESLSKGSFMVYGKTEYLHPKLEYAIGIFEDEQGNKEIIGGPVDAIKYKTKNYIVVVAGRDKKSAMAKKIKSKLKGGDLDDIIKFLPAGGVEMKK
;
A
#
# COMPACT_ATOMS: atom_id res chain seq x y z
N MET A 1 18.74 54.62 -40.27
CA MET A 1 18.01 54.68 -38.99
C MET A 1 17.73 56.15 -38.80
N ASP A 2 16.49 56.54 -39.10
CA ASP A 2 16.14 57.95 -39.13
C ASP A 2 15.81 58.39 -37.70
N VAL A 3 16.41 59.51 -37.28
CA VAL A 3 16.32 60.03 -35.90
C VAL A 3 15.53 61.32 -35.96
N GLU A 4 14.34 61.35 -35.34
CA GLU A 4 13.57 62.57 -35.19
C GLU A 4 14.24 63.50 -34.19
N ILE A 5 14.47 64.75 -34.59
CA ILE A 5 15.11 65.77 -33.74
C ILE A 5 14.05 66.79 -33.34
N HIS A 6 13.91 67.02 -32.04
CA HIS A 6 13.05 68.07 -31.53
C HIS A 6 13.80 69.41 -31.60
N LEU A 7 13.34 70.29 -32.48
CA LEU A 7 13.96 71.60 -32.75
C LEU A 7 13.89 72.58 -31.56
N ASN A 8 13.04 72.30 -30.57
CA ASN A 8 12.92 73.09 -29.34
C ASN A 8 13.85 72.61 -28.21
N LYS A 9 14.78 71.69 -28.49
CA LYS A 9 15.72 71.11 -27.53
C LYS A 9 17.15 71.15 -28.06
N ASN A 10 18.13 71.19 -27.17
CA ASN A 10 19.53 71.14 -27.57
C ASN A 10 19.98 69.72 -27.97
N VAL A 11 21.20 69.59 -28.49
CA VAL A 11 21.75 68.32 -28.99
C VAL A 11 21.85 67.27 -27.87
N ASP A 12 22.29 67.67 -26.68
CA ASP A 12 22.44 66.79 -25.51
C ASP A 12 21.08 66.30 -24.97
N GLU A 13 20.06 67.15 -25.01
CA GLU A 13 18.69 66.82 -24.63
C GLU A 13 18.06 65.84 -25.62
N ASN A 14 18.26 66.03 -26.93
CA ASN A 14 17.83 65.08 -27.95
C ASN A 14 18.53 63.72 -27.77
N ALA A 15 19.86 63.70 -27.57
CA ALA A 15 20.61 62.47 -27.31
C ALA A 15 20.14 61.75 -26.03
N SER A 16 19.82 62.50 -24.97
CA SER A 16 19.32 61.98 -23.70
C SER A 16 17.95 61.31 -23.83
N ILE A 17 17.07 61.79 -24.72
CA ILE A 17 15.76 61.15 -24.98
C ILE A 17 15.96 59.74 -25.52
N TYR A 18 16.77 59.59 -26.57
CA TYR A 18 17.05 58.29 -27.19
C TYR A 18 17.81 57.35 -26.25
N PHE A 19 18.75 57.86 -25.46
CA PHE A 19 19.44 57.08 -24.43
C PHE A 19 18.46 56.53 -23.38
N ASN A 20 17.53 57.38 -22.90
CA ASN A 20 16.53 56.97 -21.92
C ASN A 20 15.50 55.98 -22.51
N LEU A 21 15.12 56.14 -23.78
CA LEU A 21 14.26 55.19 -24.49
C LEU A 21 14.96 53.83 -24.63
N ALA A 22 16.22 53.80 -25.06
CA ALA A 22 17.01 52.58 -25.17
C ALA A 22 17.18 51.88 -23.80
N LYS A 23 17.44 52.66 -22.72
CA LYS A 23 17.54 52.14 -21.36
C LYS A 23 16.21 51.54 -20.87
N LYS A 24 15.07 52.21 -21.12
CA LYS A 24 13.73 51.69 -20.80
C LYS A 24 13.41 50.41 -21.59
N ALA A 25 13.71 50.40 -22.89
CA ALA A 25 13.52 49.23 -23.75
C ALA A 25 14.37 48.04 -23.29
N LYS A 26 15.64 48.27 -22.94
CA LYS A 26 16.54 47.23 -22.39
C LYS A 26 15.99 46.63 -21.09
N LYS A 27 15.53 47.47 -20.15
CA LYS A 27 14.93 47.01 -18.88
C LYS A 27 13.64 46.21 -19.11
N LYS A 28 12.77 46.64 -20.03
CA LYS A 28 11.57 45.88 -20.42
C LYS A 28 11.92 44.53 -21.04
N LEU A 29 12.92 44.49 -21.92
CA LEU A 29 13.39 43.28 -22.57
C LEU A 29 13.99 42.28 -21.57
N GLU A 30 14.73 42.75 -20.57
CA GLU A 30 15.25 41.92 -19.49
C GLU A 30 14.12 41.33 -18.62
N GLY A 31 13.13 42.15 -18.24
CA GLY A 31 11.94 41.68 -17.52
C GLY A 31 11.14 40.66 -18.33
N ALA A 32 10.95 40.89 -19.62
CA ALA A 32 10.26 39.97 -20.52
C ALA A 32 11.02 38.64 -20.67
N LYS A 33 12.35 38.68 -20.79
CA LYS A 33 13.19 37.47 -20.83
C LYS A 33 13.08 36.65 -19.56
N LYS A 34 13.06 37.30 -18.39
CA LYS A 34 12.89 36.62 -17.11
C LYS A 34 11.53 35.95 -17.01
N ALA A 35 10.46 36.68 -17.30
CA ALA A 35 9.10 36.14 -17.32
C ALA A 35 8.96 34.94 -18.27
N LEU A 36 9.54 35.04 -19.47
CA LEU A 36 9.54 33.95 -20.45
C LEU A 36 10.33 32.74 -19.96
N GLY A 37 11.45 32.94 -19.26
CA GLY A 37 12.22 31.87 -18.63
C GLY A 37 11.44 31.16 -17.52
N ASP A 38 10.73 31.91 -16.69
CA ASP A 38 9.90 31.37 -15.61
C ASP A 38 8.71 30.58 -16.18
N SER A 39 8.00 31.13 -17.18
CA SER A 39 6.92 30.42 -17.87
C SER A 39 7.39 29.13 -18.57
N LYS A 40 8.58 29.13 -19.19
CA LYS A 40 9.13 27.90 -19.79
C LYS A 40 9.43 26.81 -18.77
N LYS A 41 9.94 27.19 -17.58
CA LYS A 41 10.19 26.22 -16.49
C LYS A 41 8.90 25.64 -15.94
N GLU A 42 7.89 26.49 -15.76
CA GLU A 42 6.57 26.08 -15.32
C GLU A 42 5.94 25.12 -16.34
N LEU A 43 5.98 25.47 -17.63
CA LEU A 43 5.47 24.64 -18.73
C LEU A 43 6.15 23.26 -18.76
N ALA A 44 7.49 23.20 -18.67
CA ALA A 44 8.22 21.93 -18.62
C ALA A 44 7.91 21.10 -17.35
N SER A 45 7.52 21.73 -16.24
CA SER A 45 7.10 21.01 -15.03
C SER A 45 5.68 20.46 -15.15
N LEU A 46 4.79 21.17 -15.86
CA LEU A 46 3.43 20.75 -16.13
C LEU A 46 3.39 19.60 -17.14
N GLU A 47 4.16 19.67 -18.23
CA GLU A 47 4.29 18.59 -19.22
C GLU A 47 4.73 17.28 -18.55
N LYS A 48 5.78 17.32 -17.71
CA LYS A 48 6.23 16.13 -16.95
C LYS A 48 5.19 15.58 -15.99
N ASN A 49 4.33 16.44 -15.43
CA ASN A 49 3.26 15.99 -14.54
C ASN A 49 2.11 15.38 -15.34
N GLU A 50 1.82 15.92 -16.52
CA GLU A 50 0.81 15.40 -17.45
C GLU A 50 1.21 14.02 -17.96
N GLU A 51 2.44 13.83 -18.43
CA GLU A 51 2.98 12.52 -18.85
C GLU A 51 2.87 11.47 -17.73
N LYS A 52 3.28 11.84 -16.51
CA LYS A 52 3.15 10.96 -15.34
C LYS A 52 1.70 10.62 -15.03
N PHE A 53 0.82 11.61 -15.11
CA PHE A 53 -0.60 11.42 -14.85
C PHE A 53 -1.22 10.48 -15.88
N GLN A 54 -0.90 10.64 -17.16
CA GLN A 54 -1.35 9.75 -18.23
C GLN A 54 -0.87 8.32 -18.01
N LEU A 55 0.41 8.12 -17.71
CA LEU A 55 0.96 6.80 -17.40
C LEU A 55 0.26 6.16 -16.19
N GLU A 56 0.01 6.94 -15.12
CA GLU A 56 -0.75 6.45 -13.95
C GLU A 56 -2.20 6.06 -14.33
N GLN A 57 -2.86 6.79 -15.23
CA GLN A 57 -4.19 6.44 -15.71
C GLN A 57 -4.20 5.17 -16.57
N GLU A 58 -3.21 5.01 -17.46
CA GLU A 58 -3.07 3.81 -18.30
C GLU A 58 -2.87 2.56 -17.45
N ILE A 59 -1.93 2.60 -16.50
CA ILE A 59 -1.68 1.50 -15.55
C ILE A 59 -2.96 1.18 -14.75
N LYS A 60 -3.70 2.21 -14.31
CA LYS A 60 -4.95 2.03 -13.56
C LYS A 60 -6.04 1.39 -14.42
N GLN A 61 -6.12 1.73 -15.70
CA GLN A 61 -7.06 1.16 -16.64
C GLN A 61 -6.73 -0.31 -16.95
N GLU A 62 -5.46 -0.63 -17.16
CA GLU A 62 -4.98 -1.99 -17.37
C GLU A 62 -5.27 -2.88 -16.16
N LYS A 63 -4.95 -2.41 -14.93
CA LYS A 63 -5.32 -3.09 -13.69
C LYS A 63 -6.83 -3.36 -13.55
N LYS A 64 -7.67 -2.47 -14.09
CA LYS A 64 -9.14 -2.65 -14.06
C LYS A 64 -9.60 -3.73 -15.05
N GLN A 65 -8.86 -3.91 -16.15
CA GLN A 65 -9.15 -4.92 -17.16
C GLN A 65 -8.61 -6.31 -16.79
N ARG A 66 -7.57 -6.38 -15.92
CA ARG A 66 -7.06 -7.65 -15.38
C ARG A 66 -8.17 -8.44 -14.68
N LYS A 67 -8.22 -9.75 -14.96
CA LYS A 67 -9.05 -10.69 -14.21
C LYS A 67 -8.52 -10.76 -12.79
N LYS A 68 -9.31 -10.23 -11.84
CA LYS A 68 -8.99 -10.29 -10.42
C LYS A 68 -9.13 -11.72 -9.94
N GLU A 69 -8.14 -12.16 -9.19
CA GLU A 69 -8.23 -13.45 -8.53
C GLU A 69 -9.30 -13.42 -7.43
N TRP A 70 -9.93 -14.56 -7.18
CA TRP A 70 -11.04 -14.66 -6.22
C TRP A 70 -10.63 -14.23 -4.80
N TYR A 71 -9.34 -14.40 -4.46
CA TYR A 71 -8.78 -14.11 -3.14
C TYR A 71 -8.48 -12.63 -2.91
N GLU A 72 -8.36 -11.81 -3.95
CA GLU A 72 -7.96 -10.39 -3.83
C GLU A 72 -8.96 -9.53 -3.04
N LYS A 73 -10.20 -10.00 -2.92
CA LYS A 73 -11.22 -9.36 -2.09
C LYS A 73 -10.97 -9.53 -0.58
N PHE A 74 -10.16 -10.50 -0.17
CA PHE A 74 -9.82 -10.83 1.22
C PHE A 74 -8.50 -10.18 1.65
N HIS A 75 -8.06 -10.40 2.89
CA HIS A 75 -6.65 -10.25 3.23
C HIS A 75 -5.93 -11.46 2.62
N TRP A 76 -4.82 -11.24 1.93
CA TRP A 76 -4.10 -12.32 1.29
C TRP A 76 -2.62 -11.98 1.18
N PHE A 77 -1.80 -13.01 1.12
CA PHE A 77 -0.41 -12.93 0.71
C PHE A 77 0.02 -14.30 0.18
N ILE A 78 1.18 -14.34 -0.46
CA ILE A 78 1.85 -15.59 -0.85
C ILE A 78 3.05 -15.74 0.08
N SER A 79 3.19 -16.90 0.73
CA SER A 79 4.30 -17.19 1.62
C SER A 79 5.65 -17.23 0.87
N SER A 80 6.76 -17.28 1.62
CA SER A 80 8.09 -17.49 1.01
C SER A 80 8.25 -18.86 0.34
N GLU A 81 7.35 -19.80 0.63
CA GLU A 81 7.29 -21.14 0.05
C GLU A 81 6.19 -21.27 -1.02
N ASP A 82 5.71 -20.14 -1.55
CA ASP A 82 4.68 -20.05 -2.61
C ASP A 82 3.30 -20.61 -2.24
N PHE A 83 2.96 -20.69 -0.95
CA PHE A 83 1.62 -21.03 -0.51
C PHE A 83 0.71 -19.80 -0.45
N LEU A 84 -0.50 -19.94 -1.00
CA LEU A 84 -1.54 -18.92 -0.90
C LEU A 84 -2.14 -18.91 0.51
N CYS A 85 -2.00 -17.77 1.19
CA CYS A 85 -2.56 -17.52 2.51
C CYS A 85 -3.69 -16.48 2.40
N VAL A 86 -4.89 -16.81 2.86
CA VAL A 86 -6.09 -15.96 2.71
C VAL A 86 -6.84 -15.84 4.02
N GLY A 87 -7.26 -14.63 4.39
CA GLY A 87 -8.01 -14.39 5.62
C GLY A 87 -9.07 -13.31 5.51
N GLY A 88 -10.09 -13.41 6.37
CA GLY A 88 -11.24 -12.51 6.29
C GLY A 88 -10.92 -11.09 6.73
N LYS A 89 -11.67 -10.13 6.20
CA LYS A 89 -11.64 -8.71 6.60
C LYS A 89 -12.69 -8.39 7.68
N ASP A 90 -13.73 -9.19 7.73
CA ASP A 90 -14.90 -9.06 8.61
C ASP A 90 -15.58 -10.42 8.81
N ALA A 91 -16.60 -10.45 9.68
CA ALA A 91 -17.36 -11.66 9.99
C ALA A 91 -17.97 -12.35 8.75
N THR A 92 -18.45 -11.59 7.75
CA THR A 92 -19.08 -12.17 6.55
C THR A 92 -18.03 -12.82 5.65
N SER A 93 -16.88 -12.18 5.50
CA SER A 93 -15.75 -12.72 4.74
C SER A 93 -15.10 -13.93 5.44
N ASN A 94 -15.02 -13.94 6.77
CA ASN A 94 -14.61 -15.12 7.55
C ASN A 94 -15.52 -16.32 7.23
N GLU A 95 -16.85 -16.11 7.23
CA GLU A 95 -17.78 -17.18 6.86
C GLU A 95 -17.60 -17.66 5.41
N MET A 96 -17.34 -16.74 4.48
CA MET A 96 -17.13 -17.08 3.09
C MET A 96 -15.88 -17.94 2.91
N ILE A 97 -14.78 -17.61 3.59
CA ILE A 97 -13.53 -18.37 3.53
C ILE A 97 -13.74 -19.78 4.08
N ILE A 98 -14.23 -19.90 5.31
CA ILE A 98 -14.40 -21.20 5.98
C ILE A 98 -15.43 -22.07 5.27
N LYS A 99 -16.54 -21.52 4.77
CA LYS A 99 -17.61 -22.34 4.16
C LYS A 99 -17.41 -22.63 2.67
N LYS A 100 -16.78 -21.73 1.91
CA LYS A 100 -16.71 -21.85 0.45
C LYS A 100 -15.32 -22.11 -0.12
N HIS A 101 -14.26 -21.76 0.62
CA HIS A 101 -12.90 -21.78 0.11
C HIS A 101 -11.95 -22.69 0.89
N MET A 102 -12.34 -23.12 2.09
CA MET A 102 -11.62 -24.11 2.88
C MET A 102 -11.79 -25.51 2.29
N GLU A 103 -10.67 -26.19 2.11
CA GLU A 103 -10.56 -27.56 1.61
C GLU A 103 -9.86 -28.44 2.64
N LYS A 104 -9.90 -29.76 2.45
CA LYS A 104 -9.43 -30.75 3.44
C LYS A 104 -7.94 -30.66 3.78
N ASP A 105 -7.09 -30.30 2.81
CA ASP A 105 -5.64 -30.22 2.99
C ASP A 105 -5.15 -28.81 3.39
N ASP A 106 -6.08 -27.89 3.65
CA ASP A 106 -5.74 -26.57 4.17
C ASP A 106 -5.38 -26.62 5.67
N ILE A 107 -4.81 -25.53 6.18
CA ILE A 107 -4.65 -25.30 7.63
C ILE A 107 -5.33 -24.00 8.00
N VAL A 108 -6.11 -24.01 9.07
CA VAL A 108 -6.89 -22.85 9.55
C VAL A 108 -6.18 -22.22 10.74
N PHE A 109 -6.09 -20.88 10.75
CA PHE A 109 -5.49 -20.10 11.81
C PHE A 109 -6.47 -19.10 12.40
N HIS A 110 -6.35 -18.89 13.71
CA HIS A 110 -7.12 -17.88 14.45
C HIS A 110 -6.39 -17.52 15.77
N THR A 111 -6.78 -16.42 16.43
CA THR A 111 -6.31 -16.11 17.80
C THR A 111 -7.40 -16.37 18.82
N ASP A 112 -7.07 -16.55 20.09
CA ASP A 112 -8.10 -16.65 21.14
C ASP A 112 -8.89 -15.34 21.36
N MET A 113 -8.40 -14.22 20.82
CA MET A 113 -9.08 -12.93 20.92
C MET A 113 -10.27 -12.80 19.96
N ALA A 114 -11.38 -12.30 20.48
CA ALA A 114 -12.52 -11.90 19.66
C ALA A 114 -12.14 -10.81 18.65
N GLY A 115 -12.65 -10.94 17.42
CA GLY A 115 -12.37 -10.01 16.33
C GLY A 115 -11.06 -10.30 15.57
N SER A 116 -10.47 -11.49 15.76
CA SER A 116 -9.44 -12.00 14.88
C SER A 116 -10.02 -12.46 13.54
N PRO A 117 -9.27 -12.34 12.44
CA PRO A 117 -9.62 -12.98 11.19
C PRO A 117 -9.43 -14.51 11.30
N PHE A 118 -10.25 -15.25 10.55
CA PHE A 118 -9.92 -16.63 10.19
C PHE A 118 -9.05 -16.59 8.94
N PHE A 119 -7.86 -17.19 9.02
CA PHE A 119 -6.97 -17.39 7.88
C PHE A 119 -6.91 -18.86 7.49
N ILE A 120 -6.73 -19.13 6.21
CA ILE A 120 -6.43 -20.45 5.67
C ILE A 120 -5.14 -20.40 4.86
N VAL A 121 -4.31 -21.44 5.01
CA VAL A 121 -3.19 -21.73 4.11
C VAL A 121 -3.66 -22.79 3.14
N LYS A 122 -3.76 -22.44 1.86
CA LYS A 122 -4.19 -23.38 0.82
C LYS A 122 -3.17 -24.50 0.68
N ASN A 123 -3.60 -25.76 0.71
CA ASN A 123 -2.68 -26.91 0.72
C ASN A 123 -1.67 -26.90 1.89
N GLY A 124 -2.03 -26.26 3.01
CA GLY A 124 -1.14 -26.02 4.15
C GLY A 124 -0.56 -27.28 4.80
N LYS A 125 -1.17 -28.45 4.61
CA LYS A 125 -0.62 -29.73 5.08
C LYS A 125 0.77 -30.04 4.50
N ASN A 126 1.09 -29.49 3.33
CA ASN A 126 2.39 -29.64 2.67
C ASN A 126 3.35 -28.47 2.96
N ALA A 127 2.91 -27.47 3.74
CA ALA A 127 3.71 -26.31 4.10
C ALA A 127 4.61 -26.61 5.31
N THR A 128 5.76 -25.95 5.38
CA THR A 128 6.67 -26.11 6.53
C THR A 128 6.35 -25.09 7.62
N GLU A 129 7.05 -25.18 8.75
CA GLU A 129 6.92 -24.24 9.86
C GLU A 129 7.19 -22.77 9.44
N ILE A 130 7.91 -22.55 8.34
CA ILE A 130 8.16 -21.20 7.79
C ILE A 130 6.83 -20.55 7.38
N THR A 131 6.08 -21.19 6.47
CA THR A 131 4.76 -20.69 6.07
C THR A 131 3.82 -20.58 7.28
N LEU A 132 3.82 -21.54 8.22
CA LEU A 132 2.95 -21.47 9.39
C LEU A 132 3.26 -20.24 10.27
N LYS A 133 4.55 -19.92 10.48
CA LYS A 133 4.99 -18.72 11.21
C LYS A 133 4.62 -17.44 10.48
N GLU A 134 4.78 -17.40 9.17
CA GLU A 134 4.37 -16.27 8.34
C GLU A 134 2.85 -16.04 8.43
N THR A 135 2.04 -17.08 8.26
CA THR A 135 0.59 -16.98 8.40
C THR A 135 0.19 -16.55 9.81
N ALA A 136 0.81 -17.10 10.84
CA ALA A 136 0.55 -16.67 12.21
C ALA A 136 0.84 -15.17 12.40
N GLN A 137 1.95 -14.66 11.86
CA GLN A 137 2.26 -13.23 11.89
C GLN A 137 1.15 -12.40 11.23
N ALA A 138 0.67 -12.79 10.05
CA ALA A 138 -0.43 -12.09 9.38
C ALA A 138 -1.71 -12.09 10.22
N VAL A 139 -2.08 -13.23 10.83
CA VAL A 139 -3.25 -13.34 11.70
C VAL A 139 -3.13 -12.40 12.89
N GLY A 140 -2.00 -12.43 13.59
CA GLY A 140 -1.73 -11.54 14.72
C GLY A 140 -1.81 -10.06 14.34
N VAL A 141 -1.24 -9.68 13.19
CA VAL A 141 -1.25 -8.31 12.65
C VAL A 141 -2.67 -7.82 12.32
N TYR A 142 -3.52 -8.67 11.75
CA TYR A 142 -4.90 -8.29 11.43
C TYR A 142 -5.88 -8.47 12.60
N SER A 143 -5.44 -9.10 13.70
CA SER A 143 -6.25 -9.32 14.90
C SER A 143 -6.42 -8.06 15.76
N ARG A 144 -7.12 -8.22 16.88
CA ARG A 144 -7.26 -7.18 17.90
C ARG A 144 -5.93 -6.86 18.61
N ALA A 145 -4.98 -7.79 18.65
CA ALA A 145 -3.69 -7.58 19.32
C ALA A 145 -2.93 -6.40 18.72
N TRP A 146 -2.97 -6.23 17.39
CA TRP A 146 -2.40 -5.06 16.71
C TRP A 146 -3.05 -3.75 17.15
N LYS A 147 -4.39 -3.72 17.22
CA LYS A 147 -5.14 -2.52 17.63
C LYS A 147 -4.82 -2.10 19.06
N LEU A 148 -4.47 -3.07 19.91
CA LEU A 148 -4.07 -2.85 21.30
C LEU A 148 -2.58 -2.54 21.46
N GLY A 149 -1.80 -2.55 20.37
CA GLY A 149 -0.38 -2.25 20.41
C GLY A 149 0.49 -3.36 20.99
N HIS A 150 0.03 -4.61 20.97
CA HIS A 150 0.82 -5.74 21.43
C HIS A 150 1.99 -6.02 20.46
N ALA A 151 3.14 -6.41 21.02
CA ALA A 151 4.30 -6.79 20.23
C ALA A 151 4.24 -8.24 19.71
N SER A 152 3.42 -9.08 20.34
CA SER A 152 3.17 -10.47 19.97
C SER A 152 1.70 -10.83 20.18
N ALA A 153 1.25 -11.94 19.60
CA ALA A 153 -0.06 -12.50 19.85
C ALA A 153 0.03 -14.03 19.92
N ASP A 154 -0.89 -14.64 20.66
CA ASP A 154 -1.05 -16.09 20.66
C ASP A 154 -1.97 -16.48 19.50
N VAL A 155 -1.40 -17.21 18.54
CA VAL A 155 -2.09 -17.66 17.35
C VAL A 155 -2.07 -19.17 17.32
N PHE A 156 -3.24 -19.80 17.20
CA PHE A 156 -3.30 -21.23 17.02
C PHE A 156 -3.64 -21.59 15.59
N TYR A 157 -3.28 -22.81 15.20
CA TYR A 157 -3.76 -23.43 13.98
C TYR A 157 -4.34 -24.82 14.21
N VAL A 158 -5.25 -25.20 13.32
CA VAL A 158 -5.99 -26.46 13.35
C VAL A 158 -6.30 -26.96 11.95
N LYS A 159 -6.67 -28.24 11.86
CA LYS A 159 -7.17 -28.83 10.63
C LYS A 159 -8.59 -28.36 10.32
N PRO A 160 -9.01 -28.34 9.04
CA PRO A 160 -10.36 -27.98 8.61
C PRO A 160 -11.46 -28.76 9.33
N GLU A 161 -11.22 -30.05 9.57
CA GLU A 161 -12.14 -30.98 10.25
C GLU A 161 -12.44 -30.58 11.70
N GLN A 162 -11.59 -29.75 12.31
CA GLN A 162 -11.74 -29.27 13.68
C GLN A 162 -12.61 -28.01 13.79
N VAL A 163 -12.93 -27.37 12.66
CA VAL A 163 -13.65 -26.09 12.61
C VAL A 163 -15.10 -26.32 12.24
N THR A 164 -16.03 -25.97 13.12
CA THR A 164 -17.47 -26.14 12.88
C THR A 164 -18.29 -24.94 13.36
N LYS A 165 -19.47 -24.77 12.78
CA LYS A 165 -20.45 -23.76 13.22
C LYS A 165 -21.45 -24.33 14.24
N GLU A 166 -21.30 -25.61 14.60
CA GLU A 166 -22.14 -26.26 15.60
C GLU A 166 -21.60 -26.00 17.00
N ALA A 167 -22.36 -25.23 17.80
CA ALA A 167 -22.12 -25.09 19.23
C ALA A 167 -22.66 -26.30 20.00
N GLN A 168 -22.07 -26.60 21.16
CA GLN A 168 -22.64 -27.56 22.09
C GLN A 168 -23.92 -26.97 22.72
N SER A 169 -25.03 -27.70 22.59
CA SER A 169 -26.35 -27.48 23.21
C SER A 169 -26.92 -26.05 23.18
N GLY A 170 -27.84 -25.79 22.25
CA GLY A 170 -28.87 -24.73 22.37
C GLY A 170 -28.43 -23.28 22.17
N GLU A 171 -27.12 -22.98 22.17
CA GLU A 171 -26.61 -21.63 21.92
C GLU A 171 -26.33 -21.39 20.42
N SER A 172 -26.70 -20.20 19.93
CA SER A 172 -26.45 -19.79 18.54
C SER A 172 -25.16 -18.98 18.45
N LEU A 173 -24.23 -19.42 17.60
CA LEU A 173 -23.01 -18.67 17.35
C LEU A 173 -23.30 -17.37 16.62
N SER A 174 -22.65 -16.30 17.06
CA SER A 174 -22.65 -15.03 16.34
C SER A 174 -22.08 -15.19 14.92
N LYS A 175 -22.51 -14.32 14.00
CA LYS A 175 -22.05 -14.34 12.61
C LYS A 175 -20.52 -14.25 12.55
N GLY A 176 -19.88 -15.12 11.78
CA GLY A 176 -18.41 -15.15 11.62
C GLY A 176 -17.65 -15.87 12.73
N SER A 177 -18.34 -16.45 13.71
CA SER A 177 -17.74 -17.26 14.77
C SER A 177 -17.83 -18.75 14.45
N PHE A 178 -16.78 -19.49 14.79
CA PHE A 178 -16.68 -20.93 14.62
C PHE A 178 -16.12 -21.56 15.88
N MET A 179 -16.59 -22.75 16.21
CA MET A 179 -16.05 -23.59 17.27
C MET A 179 -14.88 -24.39 16.72
N VAL A 180 -13.85 -24.52 17.54
CA VAL A 180 -12.66 -25.32 17.25
C VAL A 180 -12.57 -26.42 18.29
N TYR A 181 -12.56 -27.68 17.83
CA TYR A 181 -12.50 -28.84 18.71
C TYR A 181 -11.19 -29.62 18.55
N GLY A 182 -10.78 -30.34 19.59
CA GLY A 182 -9.57 -31.16 19.60
C GLY A 182 -8.30 -30.38 19.95
N LYS A 183 -7.14 -30.92 19.56
CA LYS A 183 -5.83 -30.35 19.90
C LYS A 183 -5.54 -29.12 19.02
N THR A 184 -5.13 -28.03 19.64
CA THR A 184 -4.63 -26.82 18.99
C THR A 184 -3.11 -26.74 19.14
N GLU A 185 -2.45 -26.18 18.13
CA GLU A 185 -1.01 -25.91 18.16
C GLU A 185 -0.80 -24.40 18.09
N TYR A 186 0.03 -23.87 18.98
CA TYR A 186 0.22 -22.43 19.17
C TYR A 186 1.55 -21.93 18.61
N LEU A 187 1.51 -20.73 18.06
CA LEU A 187 2.63 -19.94 17.59
C LEU A 187 2.55 -18.55 18.21
N HIS A 188 3.71 -17.97 18.51
CA HIS A 188 3.84 -16.67 19.15
C HIS A 188 4.60 -15.68 18.25
N PRO A 189 4.03 -15.27 17.11
CA PRO A 189 4.70 -14.39 16.17
C PRO A 189 4.89 -12.98 16.75
N LYS A 190 5.98 -12.32 16.32
CA LYS A 190 6.13 -10.88 16.48
C LYS A 190 5.20 -10.15 15.52
N LEU A 191 4.49 -9.15 16.00
CA LEU A 191 3.53 -8.38 15.21
C LEU A 191 4.24 -7.29 14.40
N GLU A 192 4.78 -7.72 13.26
CA GLU A 192 5.41 -6.87 12.26
C GLU A 192 4.82 -7.21 10.91
N TYR A 193 4.73 -6.23 10.02
CA TYR A 193 4.19 -6.44 8.68
C TYR A 193 5.01 -5.66 7.66
N ALA A 194 5.18 -6.20 6.47
CA ALA A 194 5.94 -5.55 5.40
C ALA A 194 5.02 -5.13 4.25
N ILE A 195 5.33 -3.98 3.66
CA ILE A 195 4.73 -3.49 2.42
C ILE A 195 5.88 -3.19 1.47
N GLY A 196 5.82 -3.75 0.26
CA GLY A 196 6.87 -3.59 -0.75
C GLY A 196 6.33 -3.45 -2.16
N ILE A 197 7.25 -3.19 -3.08
CA ILE A 197 6.98 -3.19 -4.52
C ILE A 197 7.62 -4.45 -5.12
N PHE A 198 6.80 -5.29 -5.71
CA PHE A 198 7.22 -6.40 -6.56
C PHE A 198 7.20 -5.93 -8.01
N GLU A 199 8.23 -6.29 -8.76
CA GLU A 199 8.31 -6.04 -10.20
C GLU A 199 8.25 -7.40 -10.89
N ASP A 200 7.24 -7.59 -11.74
CA ASP A 200 7.12 -8.84 -12.50
C ASP A 200 8.12 -8.89 -13.67
N GLU A 201 8.18 -10.03 -14.37
CA GLU A 201 9.07 -10.22 -15.52
C GLU A 201 8.76 -9.28 -16.70
N GLN A 202 7.58 -8.65 -16.71
CA GLN A 202 7.12 -7.71 -17.73
C GLN A 202 7.40 -6.25 -17.34
N GLY A 203 7.98 -6.01 -16.15
CA GLY A 203 8.31 -4.69 -15.62
C GLY A 203 7.16 -4.00 -14.90
N ASN A 204 6.03 -4.68 -14.67
CA ASN A 204 4.90 -4.12 -13.95
C ASN A 204 5.17 -4.10 -12.45
N LYS A 205 4.91 -2.94 -11.83
CA LYS A 205 5.12 -2.72 -10.40
C LYS A 205 3.82 -2.92 -9.62
N GLU A 206 3.79 -3.97 -8.82
CA GLU A 206 2.67 -4.31 -7.95
C GLU A 206 3.02 -4.08 -6.48
N ILE A 207 2.06 -3.55 -5.73
CA ILE A 207 2.20 -3.43 -4.27
C ILE A 207 1.86 -4.78 -3.67
N ILE A 208 2.78 -5.31 -2.88
CA ILE A 208 2.58 -6.52 -2.09
C ILE A 208 2.68 -6.19 -0.61
N GLY A 209 1.87 -6.85 0.22
CA GLY A 209 1.93 -6.72 1.66
C GLY A 209 1.73 -8.06 2.33
N GLY A 210 2.47 -8.31 3.40
CA GLY A 210 2.57 -9.63 3.98
C GLY A 210 3.48 -9.68 5.21
N PRO A 211 3.64 -10.87 5.78
CA PRO A 211 4.69 -11.17 6.75
C PRO A 211 6.07 -10.74 6.24
N VAL A 212 6.96 -10.35 7.16
CA VAL A 212 8.23 -9.71 6.81
C VAL A 212 9.10 -10.61 5.93
N ASP A 213 9.19 -11.90 6.29
CA ASP A 213 10.03 -12.86 5.56
C ASP A 213 9.45 -13.17 4.17
N ALA A 214 8.13 -13.31 4.04
CA ALA A 214 7.44 -13.50 2.76
C ALA A 214 7.72 -12.35 1.77
N ILE A 215 7.64 -11.09 2.24
CA ILE A 215 7.87 -9.91 1.40
C ILE A 215 9.36 -9.76 1.08
N LYS A 216 10.24 -10.02 2.05
CA LYS A 216 11.69 -9.96 1.87
C LYS A 216 12.19 -10.98 0.85
N TYR A 217 11.55 -12.16 0.77
CA TYR A 217 11.85 -13.17 -0.25
C TYR A 217 11.53 -12.66 -1.66
N LYS A 218 10.44 -11.90 -1.83
CA LYS A 218 9.97 -11.40 -3.13
C LYS A 218 10.63 -10.11 -3.59
N THR A 219 11.00 -9.21 -2.69
CA THR A 219 11.56 -7.90 -3.07
C THR A 219 12.54 -7.35 -2.06
N LYS A 220 13.54 -6.61 -2.57
CA LYS A 220 14.47 -5.81 -1.75
C LYS A 220 13.90 -4.43 -1.39
N ASN A 221 12.87 -3.97 -2.10
CA ASN A 221 12.25 -2.66 -1.87
C ASN A 221 10.98 -2.81 -1.03
N TYR A 222 11.16 -2.89 0.29
CA TYR A 222 10.07 -3.02 1.25
C TYR A 222 10.28 -2.15 2.48
N ILE A 223 9.18 -1.89 3.19
CA ILE A 223 9.15 -1.16 4.46
C ILE A 223 8.42 -2.03 5.47
N VAL A 224 9.02 -2.16 6.65
CA VAL A 224 8.40 -2.86 7.78
C VAL A 224 7.63 -1.85 8.64
N VAL A 225 6.44 -2.25 9.05
CA VAL A 225 5.56 -1.49 9.94
C VAL A 225 5.22 -2.31 11.18
N VAL A 226 4.95 -1.59 12.26
CA VAL A 226 4.53 -2.13 13.57
C VAL A 226 3.30 -1.36 14.05
N ALA A 227 2.64 -1.87 15.09
CA ALA A 227 1.53 -1.18 15.72
C ALA A 227 2.00 0.18 16.27
N GLY A 228 1.22 1.24 16.00
CA GLY A 228 1.63 2.60 16.29
C GLY A 228 0.46 3.56 16.42
N ARG A 229 0.71 4.86 16.25
CA ARG A 229 -0.31 5.92 16.42
C ARG A 229 -0.77 6.55 15.12
N ASP A 230 -0.02 6.43 14.02
CA ASP A 230 -0.39 7.09 12.77
C ASP A 230 -1.61 6.40 12.15
N LYS A 231 -2.51 7.21 11.59
CA LYS A 231 -3.64 6.70 10.79
C LYS A 231 -3.12 6.01 9.52
N LYS A 232 -3.83 4.98 9.04
CA LYS A 232 -3.48 4.26 7.80
C LYS A 232 -3.23 5.18 6.61
N SER A 233 -4.06 6.20 6.40
CA SER A 233 -3.94 7.11 5.26
C SER A 233 -2.67 7.97 5.32
N ALA A 234 -2.28 8.43 6.51
CA ALA A 234 -1.03 9.16 6.70
C ALA A 234 0.17 8.23 6.49
N MET A 235 0.09 7.01 7.02
CA MET A 235 1.14 6.00 6.85
C MET A 235 1.32 5.59 5.38
N ALA A 236 0.22 5.36 4.65
CA ALA A 236 0.26 5.02 3.24
C ALA A 236 0.96 6.08 2.39
N LYS A 237 0.73 7.38 2.68
CA LYS A 237 1.45 8.47 2.02
C LYS A 237 2.95 8.44 2.30
N LYS A 238 3.34 8.19 3.57
CA LYS A 238 4.76 8.04 3.95
C LYS A 238 5.41 6.84 3.24
N ILE A 239 4.70 5.70 3.19
CA ILE A 239 5.16 4.47 2.51
C ILE A 239 5.34 4.74 1.01
N LYS A 240 4.34 5.33 0.33
CA LYS A 240 4.41 5.68 -1.10
C LYS A 240 5.62 6.57 -1.40
N SER A 241 5.87 7.58 -0.55
CA SER A 241 7.02 8.48 -0.71
C SER A 241 8.36 7.77 -0.58
N LYS A 242 8.49 6.84 0.38
CA LYS A 242 9.72 6.08 0.58
C LYS A 242 9.96 5.00 -0.49
N LEU A 243 8.91 4.28 -0.88
CA LEU A 243 8.99 3.25 -1.92
C LEU A 243 9.15 3.85 -3.33
N LYS A 244 8.88 5.14 -3.50
CA LYS A 244 8.93 5.89 -4.77
C LYS A 244 8.09 5.25 -5.88
N GLY A 245 6.94 4.68 -5.52
CA GLY A 245 6.05 4.01 -6.44
C GLY A 245 4.84 3.40 -5.75
N GLY A 246 3.93 2.86 -6.56
CA GLY A 246 2.72 2.20 -6.08
C GLY A 246 1.50 3.12 -5.98
N ASP A 247 0.34 2.50 -6.13
CA ASP A 247 -0.95 3.15 -5.91
C ASP A 247 -1.25 3.27 -4.41
N LEU A 248 -1.82 4.39 -3.99
CA LEU A 248 -2.10 4.67 -2.59
C LEU A 248 -3.18 3.74 -2.03
N ASP A 249 -4.21 3.43 -2.83
CA ASP A 249 -5.31 2.56 -2.40
C ASP A 249 -4.81 1.13 -2.24
N ASP A 250 -3.89 0.68 -3.08
CA ASP A 250 -3.24 -0.63 -2.95
C ASP A 250 -2.44 -0.74 -1.65
N ILE A 251 -1.65 0.28 -1.29
CA ILE A 251 -0.94 0.32 0.00
C ILE A 251 -1.92 0.28 1.18
N ILE A 252 -3.01 1.05 1.11
CA ILE A 252 -4.02 1.09 2.19
C ILE A 252 -4.69 -0.27 2.39
N LYS A 253 -4.93 -1.04 1.31
CA LYS A 253 -5.55 -2.37 1.38
C LYS A 253 -4.72 -3.36 2.22
N PHE A 254 -3.40 -3.30 2.14
CA PHE A 254 -2.53 -4.20 2.88
C PHE A 254 -2.28 -3.76 4.33
N LEU A 255 -2.54 -2.50 4.68
CA LEU A 255 -2.31 -2.01 6.05
C LEU A 255 -3.36 -2.54 7.05
N PRO A 256 -2.93 -3.06 8.22
CA PRO A 256 -3.83 -3.57 9.26
C PRO A 256 -4.72 -2.48 9.86
N ALA A 257 -5.86 -2.88 10.43
CA ALA A 257 -6.76 -1.98 11.13
C ALA A 257 -6.16 -1.53 12.47
N GLY A 258 -6.11 -0.22 12.71
CA GLY A 258 -5.48 0.37 13.90
C GLY A 258 -4.49 1.46 13.51
N GLY A 259 -3.76 1.96 14.51
CA GLY A 259 -2.63 2.84 14.25
C GLY A 259 -1.41 2.05 13.81
N VAL A 260 -0.58 2.67 12.98
CA VAL A 260 0.59 2.04 12.36
C VAL A 260 1.79 2.96 12.54
N GLU A 261 2.98 2.41 12.68
CA GLU A 261 4.25 3.14 12.68
C GLU A 261 5.26 2.41 11.81
N MET A 262 6.15 3.15 11.15
CA MET A 262 7.28 2.53 10.44
C MET A 262 8.30 2.04 11.45
N LYS A 263 8.69 0.77 11.33
CA LYS A 263 9.83 0.27 12.08
C LYS A 263 11.08 1.03 11.64
N LYS A 264 11.81 1.57 12.62
CA LYS A 264 13.04 2.33 12.39
C LYS A 264 14.17 1.41 11.94
#